data_AF-A0A4R6U045-F1
#
_entry.id   AF-A0A4R6U045-F1
#
_cell.length_a   1.000
_cell.length_b   1.000
_cell.length_c   1.000
_cell.angle_alpha   90.00
_cell.angle_beta   90.00
_cell.angle_gamma   90.00
#
_symmetry.space_group_name_H-M   'P 1'
#
loop_
_entity.id
_entity.type
_entity.pdbx_description
1 polymer ?
#
loop_
_entity_poly.entity_id
_entity_poly.type
_entity_poly.pdbx_seq_one_letter_code
_entity_poly.pdbx_strand_id
1 'polypeptide(L)'
;MHFTTPKLVALALAGGLTFATHVVAQEPAAQPETAPSVQQSQYTDQELDMFASSYQAIMEVREKYAAELEAVDDEEKSRQLIARANEEISNLVGRYGLSVEKYNEIAQSLQTDPELVQRVMGKLQ
;
A
#
# COMPACT_ATOMS: atom_id res chain seq x y z
N MET A 1 21.88 -3.54 48.67
CA MET A 1 22.89 -3.59 47.61
C MET A 1 22.83 -2.26 46.86
N HIS A 2 23.94 -1.52 46.90
CA HIS A 2 24.26 -0.32 46.10
C HIS A 2 24.16 -0.61 44.57
N PHE A 3 24.11 0.29 43.58
CA PHE A 3 24.66 1.64 43.30
C PHE A 3 23.80 2.32 42.19
N THR A 4 23.36 3.59 42.23
CA THR A 4 24.03 4.88 41.87
C THR A 4 24.71 4.86 40.48
N THR A 5 24.32 5.64 39.46
CA THR A 5 24.68 7.08 39.27
C THR A 5 24.05 7.70 38.00
N PRO A 6 23.49 8.92 38.04
CA PRO A 6 23.20 9.76 36.87
C PRO A 6 24.40 10.65 36.49
N LYS A 7 24.73 10.77 35.20
CA LYS A 7 25.74 11.74 34.73
C LYS A 7 25.09 13.09 34.47
N LEU A 8 25.23 13.99 35.44
CA LEU A 8 25.13 15.43 35.27
C LEU A 8 26.42 15.93 34.63
N VAL A 9 26.32 16.62 33.49
CA VAL A 9 27.41 17.46 32.98
C VAL A 9 26.94 18.90 33.10
N ALA A 10 27.41 19.56 34.16
CA ALA A 10 27.42 21.00 34.26
C ALA A 10 28.78 21.48 33.71
N LEU A 11 28.77 22.38 32.73
CA LEU A 11 29.96 23.17 32.38
C LEU A 11 29.62 24.65 32.48
N ALA A 12 30.52 25.35 33.17
CA ALA A 12 30.33 26.60 33.86
C ALA A 12 30.34 27.85 32.96
N LEU A 13 29.73 28.92 33.49
CA LEU A 13 29.80 30.31 33.02
C LEU A 13 31.10 31.02 33.49
N ALA A 14 31.77 31.71 32.56
CA ALA A 14 32.60 32.93 32.74
C ALA A 14 33.03 33.37 31.31
N GLY A 15 32.92 34.59 30.78
CA GLY A 15 32.98 35.93 31.34
C GLY A 15 34.33 36.59 30.95
N GLY A 16 34.38 37.44 29.90
CA GLY A 16 35.52 38.37 29.68
C GLY A 16 35.96 38.67 28.22
N LEU A 17 35.58 39.86 27.75
CA LEU A 17 36.02 40.71 26.62
C LEU A 17 37.40 40.47 25.96
N THR A 18 37.45 40.39 24.62
CA THR A 18 38.33 41.22 23.74
C THR A 18 37.77 41.27 22.30
N PHE A 19 37.95 42.43 21.67
CA PHE A 19 37.50 42.79 20.33
C PHE A 19 38.38 42.16 19.24
N ALA A 20 37.77 41.53 18.22
CA ALA A 20 38.33 41.49 16.87
C ALA A 20 37.21 41.14 15.85
N THR A 21 36.97 42.07 14.94
CA THR A 21 36.07 42.03 13.80
C THR A 21 36.18 40.76 12.97
N HIS A 22 35.07 40.04 12.75
CA HIS A 22 34.81 39.32 11.50
C HIS A 22 33.33 39.47 11.14
N VAL A 23 33.08 40.32 10.16
CA VAL A 23 31.83 40.38 9.39
C VAL A 23 31.74 39.09 8.59
N VAL A 24 30.74 38.27 8.89
CA VAL A 24 30.21 37.28 7.95
C VAL A 24 28.72 37.55 7.87
N ALA A 25 28.35 38.36 6.88
CA ALA A 25 26.99 38.40 6.38
C ALA A 25 26.75 37.05 5.68
N GLN A 26 26.27 36.07 6.44
CA GLN A 26 25.71 34.84 5.89
C GLN A 26 24.27 35.15 5.52
N GLU A 27 24.04 35.38 4.22
CA GLU A 27 22.75 35.19 3.58
C GLU A 27 22.11 33.90 4.13
N PRO A 28 20.85 33.93 4.60
CA PRO A 28 20.16 32.70 4.90
C PRO A 28 20.02 31.93 3.60
N ALA A 29 20.79 30.84 3.52
CA ALA A 29 20.75 29.83 2.51
C ALA A 29 19.30 29.47 2.17
N ALA A 30 19.05 29.38 0.86
CA ALA A 30 17.84 28.84 0.28
C ALA A 30 17.38 27.60 1.09
N GLN A 31 16.16 27.69 1.60
CA GLN A 31 15.46 26.53 2.15
C GLN A 31 15.50 25.42 1.09
N PRO A 32 15.89 24.19 1.42
CA PRO A 32 15.60 23.08 0.53
C PRO A 32 14.08 23.05 0.38
N GLU A 33 13.62 23.40 -0.83
CA GLU A 33 12.27 23.09 -1.26
C GLU A 33 12.07 21.60 -0.98
N THR A 34 11.18 21.32 -0.06
CA THR A 34 10.67 19.98 0.20
C THR A 34 9.90 19.61 -1.07
N ALA A 35 10.63 19.08 -2.05
CA ALA A 35 10.03 18.35 -3.15
C ALA A 35 9.08 17.34 -2.49
N PRO A 36 7.81 17.26 -2.91
CA PRO A 36 6.93 16.24 -2.40
C PRO A 36 7.65 14.92 -2.62
N SER A 37 7.93 14.23 -1.51
CA SER A 37 8.38 12.84 -1.55
C SER A 37 7.27 12.09 -2.25
N VAL A 38 7.42 11.93 -3.57
CA VAL A 38 6.63 10.99 -4.33
C VAL A 38 7.11 9.66 -3.78
N GLN A 39 6.49 9.19 -2.69
CA GLN A 39 6.56 7.79 -2.31
C GLN A 39 6.21 7.06 -3.61
N GLN A 40 7.20 6.44 -4.24
CA GLN A 40 6.97 5.53 -5.34
C GLN A 40 6.15 4.40 -4.75
N SER A 41 4.85 4.59 -4.76
CA SER A 41 3.89 3.56 -4.42
C SER A 41 4.18 2.39 -5.33
N GLN A 42 4.33 1.19 -4.76
CA GLN A 42 4.58 -0.05 -5.51
C GLN A 42 3.55 -0.26 -6.64
N TYR A 43 2.37 0.36 -6.48
CA TYR A 43 1.27 0.36 -7.42
C TYR A 43 0.79 1.78 -7.70
N THR A 44 0.56 2.07 -8.97
CA THR A 44 -0.09 3.30 -9.42
C THR A 44 -1.58 3.28 -9.09
N ASP A 45 -2.20 4.45 -8.97
CA ASP A 45 -3.64 4.55 -8.74
C ASP A 45 -4.46 3.85 -9.81
N GLN A 46 -4.05 3.96 -11.09
CA GLN A 46 -4.70 3.28 -12.20
C GLN A 46 -4.63 1.75 -12.07
N GLU A 47 -3.51 1.18 -11.62
CA GLU A 47 -3.41 -0.27 -11.37
C GLU A 47 -4.34 -0.70 -10.23
N LEU A 48 -4.50 0.12 -9.19
CA LEU A 48 -5.42 -0.15 -8.10
C LEU A 48 -6.89 -0.02 -8.52
N ASP A 49 -7.23 0.95 -9.39
CA ASP A 49 -8.57 1.08 -9.99
C ASP A 49 -8.91 -0.15 -10.85
N MET A 50 -7.99 -0.60 -11.71
CA MET A 50 -8.16 -1.79 -12.53
C MET A 50 -8.27 -3.06 -11.67
N PHE A 51 -7.45 -3.15 -10.62
CA PHE A 51 -7.52 -4.25 -9.66
C PHE A 51 -8.87 -4.28 -8.92
N ALA A 52 -9.32 -3.15 -8.38
CA ALA A 52 -10.60 -3.04 -7.67
C ALA A 52 -11.79 -3.43 -8.56
N SER A 53 -11.80 -2.93 -9.80
CA SER A 53 -12.82 -3.29 -10.80
C SER A 53 -12.81 -4.78 -11.12
N SER A 54 -11.62 -5.36 -11.30
CA SER A 54 -11.45 -6.80 -11.54
C SER A 54 -11.92 -7.61 -10.34
N TYR A 55 -11.55 -7.19 -9.13
CA TYR A 55 -11.92 -7.86 -7.89
C TYR A 55 -13.44 -7.88 -7.70
N GLN A 56 -14.12 -6.75 -7.92
CA GLN A 56 -15.58 -6.68 -7.81
C GLN A 56 -16.25 -7.64 -8.80
N ALA A 57 -15.84 -7.62 -10.08
CA ALA A 57 -16.42 -8.51 -11.08
C ALA A 57 -16.18 -10.00 -10.76
N ILE A 58 -15.00 -10.34 -10.21
CA ILE A 58 -14.70 -11.70 -9.76
C ILE A 58 -15.60 -12.09 -8.57
N MET A 59 -15.85 -11.18 -7.63
CA MET A 59 -16.77 -11.44 -6.51
C MET A 59 -18.19 -11.69 -6.99
N GLU A 60 -18.69 -10.90 -7.95
CA GLU A 60 -20.02 -11.09 -8.55
C GLU A 60 -20.14 -12.47 -9.22
N VAL A 61 -19.13 -12.90 -9.98
CA VAL A 61 -19.10 -14.24 -10.57
C VAL A 61 -19.09 -15.32 -9.47
N ARG A 62 -18.26 -15.17 -8.44
CA ARG A 62 -18.21 -16.14 -7.33
C ARG A 62 -19.54 -16.26 -6.61
N GLU A 63 -20.21 -15.15 -6.34
CA GLU A 63 -21.54 -15.13 -5.70
C GLU A 63 -22.58 -15.84 -6.58
N LYS A 64 -22.62 -15.53 -7.88
CA LYS A 64 -23.49 -16.20 -8.84
C LYS A 64 -23.30 -17.72 -8.82
N TYR A 65 -22.06 -18.19 -8.98
CA TYR A 65 -21.78 -19.63 -9.03
C TYR A 65 -21.95 -20.32 -7.68
N ALA A 66 -21.73 -19.62 -6.56
CA ALA A 66 -22.04 -20.15 -5.24
C ALA A 66 -23.54 -20.44 -5.10
N ALA A 67 -24.40 -19.50 -5.50
CA ALA A 67 -25.85 -19.71 -5.49
C ALA A 67 -26.29 -20.85 -6.43
N GLU A 68 -25.69 -20.97 -7.61
CA GLU A 68 -25.96 -22.09 -8.53
C GLU A 68 -25.50 -23.44 -7.96
N LEU A 69 -24.37 -23.48 -7.24
CA LEU A 69 -23.86 -24.68 -6.59
C LEU A 69 -24.72 -25.12 -5.40
N GLU A 70 -25.24 -24.17 -4.61
CA GLU A 70 -26.16 -24.49 -3.51
C GLU A 70 -27.48 -25.10 -4.01
N ALA A 71 -27.88 -24.82 -5.25
CA ALA A 71 -29.08 -25.35 -5.87
C ALA A 71 -28.87 -26.71 -6.58
N VAL A 72 -27.64 -27.25 -6.60
CA VAL A 72 -27.27 -28.45 -7.35
C VAL A 72 -26.73 -29.54 -6.43
N ASP A 73 -27.45 -30.66 -6.32
CA ASP A 73 -27.01 -31.86 -5.59
C ASP A 73 -26.17 -32.83 -6.44
N ASP A 74 -26.11 -32.61 -7.76
CA ASP A 74 -25.42 -33.50 -8.69
C ASP A 74 -23.93 -33.14 -8.80
N GLU A 75 -23.07 -34.11 -8.49
CA GLU A 75 -21.63 -33.92 -8.44
C GLU A 75 -21.03 -33.58 -9.82
N GLU A 76 -21.58 -34.13 -10.91
CA GLU A 76 -21.10 -33.83 -12.25
C GLU A 76 -21.43 -32.40 -12.66
N LYS A 77 -22.67 -31.96 -12.41
CA LYS A 77 -23.09 -30.58 -12.63
C LYS A 77 -22.30 -29.59 -11.76
N SER A 78 -22.06 -29.94 -10.50
CA SER A 78 -21.21 -29.14 -9.60
C SER A 78 -19.81 -28.94 -10.19
N ARG A 79 -19.16 -30.01 -10.68
CA ARG A 79 -17.86 -29.90 -11.37
C ARG A 79 -17.91 -29.01 -12.61
N GLN A 80 -18.98 -29.09 -13.41
CA GLN A 80 -19.16 -28.24 -14.58
C GLN A 80 -19.33 -26.76 -14.21
N LEU A 81 -20.08 -26.46 -13.15
CA LEU A 81 -20.25 -25.10 -12.63
C LEU A 81 -18.92 -24.51 -12.17
N ILE A 82 -18.13 -25.27 -11.41
CA ILE A 82 -16.80 -24.84 -10.97
C ILE A 82 -15.88 -24.56 -12.18
N ALA A 83 -15.90 -25.42 -13.21
CA ALA A 83 -15.10 -25.22 -14.41
C ALA A 83 -15.48 -23.93 -15.15
N ARG A 84 -16.78 -23.66 -15.31
CA ARG A 84 -17.27 -22.42 -15.94
C ARG A 84 -16.95 -21.18 -15.14
N ALA A 85 -17.06 -21.24 -13.80
CA ALA A 85 -16.66 -20.15 -12.93
C ALA A 85 -15.18 -19.77 -13.14
N ASN A 86 -14.29 -20.77 -13.18
CA ASN A 86 -12.85 -20.55 -13.41
C ASN A 86 -12.55 -19.93 -14.79
N GLU A 87 -13.29 -20.34 -15.81
CA GLU A 87 -13.19 -19.77 -17.16
C GLU A 87 -13.67 -18.31 -17.19
N GLU A 88 -14.84 -18.01 -16.61
CA GLU A 88 -15.35 -16.63 -16.51
C GLU A 88 -14.37 -15.73 -15.73
N ILE A 89 -13.86 -16.18 -14.59
CA ILE A 89 -12.90 -15.43 -13.77
C ILE A 89 -11.61 -15.14 -14.56
N SER A 90 -11.07 -16.13 -15.28
CA SER A 90 -9.85 -15.93 -16.09
C SER A 90 -10.06 -14.90 -17.21
N ASN A 91 -11.24 -14.91 -17.84
CA ASN A 91 -11.62 -13.92 -18.85
C ASN A 91 -11.78 -12.51 -18.24
N LEU A 92 -12.28 -12.39 -17.01
CA LEU A 92 -12.42 -11.09 -16.35
C LEU A 92 -11.07 -10.41 -16.10
N VAL A 93 -10.09 -11.14 -15.55
CA VAL A 93 -8.77 -10.56 -15.24
C VAL A 93 -8.11 -9.97 -16.50
N GLY A 94 -8.24 -10.64 -17.65
CA GLY A 94 -7.71 -10.12 -18.92
C GLY A 94 -8.44 -8.90 -19.50
N ARG A 95 -9.70 -8.66 -19.12
CA ARG A 95 -10.53 -7.59 -19.71
C ARG A 95 -10.27 -6.20 -19.14
N TYR A 96 -9.87 -6.11 -17.87
CA TYR A 96 -9.70 -4.82 -17.18
C TYR A 96 -8.34 -4.17 -17.41
N GLY A 97 -7.54 -4.66 -18.37
CA GLY A 97 -6.25 -4.06 -18.73
C GLY A 97 -5.12 -4.35 -17.73
N LEU A 98 -5.38 -5.15 -16.70
CA LEU A 98 -4.39 -5.60 -15.73
C LEU A 98 -3.92 -7.02 -16.10
N SER A 99 -2.62 -7.22 -16.23
CA SER A 99 -2.08 -8.57 -16.44
C SER A 99 -2.41 -9.49 -15.26
N VAL A 100 -2.67 -10.78 -15.52
CA VAL A 100 -2.91 -11.80 -14.49
C VAL A 100 -1.78 -11.82 -13.45
N GLU A 101 -0.54 -11.66 -13.89
CA GLU A 101 0.63 -11.57 -13.01
C GLU A 101 0.53 -10.37 -12.05
N LYS A 102 0.17 -9.19 -12.56
CA LYS A 102 0.06 -7.98 -11.74
C LYS A 102 -1.13 -8.04 -10.78
N TYR A 103 -2.25 -8.62 -11.22
CA TYR A 103 -3.38 -8.91 -10.34
C TYR A 103 -2.95 -9.79 -9.16
N ASN A 104 -2.24 -10.88 -9.43
CA ASN A 104 -1.76 -11.80 -8.39
C ASN A 104 -0.72 -11.14 -7.47
N GLU A 105 0.12 -10.26 -7.99
CA GLU A 105 1.11 -9.52 -7.20
C GLU A 105 0.43 -8.56 -6.21
N ILE A 106 -0.57 -7.79 -6.67
CA ILE A 106 -1.38 -6.92 -5.81
C ILE A 106 -2.12 -7.75 -4.77
N ALA A 107 -2.77 -8.85 -5.19
CA ALA A 107 -3.52 -9.73 -4.30
C ALA A 107 -2.67 -10.35 -3.18
N GLN A 108 -1.42 -10.71 -3.49
CA GLN A 108 -0.45 -11.20 -2.49
C GLN A 108 -0.02 -10.07 -1.55
N SER A 109 0.26 -8.89 -2.09
CA SER A 109 0.71 -7.73 -1.31
C SER A 109 -0.35 -7.28 -0.31
N LEU A 110 -1.65 -7.41 -0.64
CA LEU A 110 -2.76 -7.11 0.27
C LEU A 110 -2.73 -7.94 1.57
N GLN A 111 -2.07 -9.10 1.60
CA GLN A 111 -1.96 -9.92 2.81
C GLN A 111 -0.96 -9.35 3.82
N THR A 112 0.00 -8.56 3.36
CA THR A 112 1.14 -8.08 4.17
C THR A 112 1.20 -6.56 4.28
N ASP A 113 0.47 -5.84 3.42
CA ASP A 113 0.46 -4.38 3.35
C ASP A 113 -0.92 -3.81 3.71
N PRO A 114 -1.14 -3.41 4.98
CA PRO A 114 -2.41 -2.83 5.41
C PRO A 114 -2.69 -1.45 4.79
N GLU A 115 -1.67 -0.68 4.40
CA GLU A 115 -1.87 0.60 3.72
C GLU A 115 -2.40 0.37 2.29
N LEU A 116 -1.88 -0.64 1.61
CA LEU A 116 -2.40 -1.07 0.31
C LEU A 116 -3.86 -1.52 0.39
N VAL A 117 -4.26 -2.23 1.45
CA VAL A 117 -5.67 -2.60 1.68
C VAL A 117 -6.55 -1.37 1.76
N GLN A 118 -6.15 -0.35 2.52
CA GLN A 118 -6.91 0.90 2.63
C GLN A 118 -7.04 1.59 1.26
N ARG A 119 -5.96 1.61 0.47
CA ARG A 119 -5.98 2.19 -0.87
C ARG A 119 -6.92 1.47 -1.82
N VAL A 120 -6.88 0.13 -1.86
CA VAL A 120 -7.80 -0.67 -2.69
C VAL A 120 -9.24 -0.51 -2.21
N MET A 121 -9.50 -0.49 -0.90
CA MET A 121 -10.84 -0.25 -0.39
C MET A 121 -11.38 1.14 -0.74
N GLY A 122 -10.52 2.16 -0.81
CA GLY A 122 -10.89 3.48 -1.32
C GLY A 122 -11.30 3.49 -2.80
N LYS A 123 -10.92 2.46 -3.56
CA LYS A 123 -11.24 2.30 -5.00
C LYS A 123 -12.55 1.53 -5.24
N LEU A 124 -13.07 0.86 -4.21
CA LEU A 124 -14.31 0.08 -4.26
C LEU A 124 -15.57 0.88 -3.87
N GLN A 125 -15.43 2.18 -3.60
CA GLN A 125 -16.52 3.07 -3.13
C GLN A 125 -17.18 3.85 -4.27
#